data_AF-A0A199UL16-F1
#
_entry.id   AF-A0A199UL16-F1
#
_cell.length_a   1.000
_cell.length_b   1.000
_cell.length_c   1.000
_cell.angle_alpha   90.00
_cell.angle_beta   90.00
_cell.angle_gamma   90.00
#
_symmetry.space_group_name_H-M   'P 1'
#
loop_
_entity.id
_entity.type
_entity.pdbx_description
1 polymer ?
#
loop_
_entity_poly.entity_id
_entity_poly.type
_entity_poly.pdbx_seq_one_letter_code
_entity_poly.pdbx_strand_id
1 'polypeptide(L)' 'VKCPISILGAEVDRVSPPEVVKQFEEILSAKSEVSSFVKIFPGTTHGWTVRYDVNDEPAVKKAEEAHNDMLEWFVKHVN' A
#
# COMPACT_ATOMS: atom_id res chain seq x y z
N VAL A 1 -10.13 2.29 15.07
CA VAL A 1 -10.27 2.64 13.65
C VAL A 1 -11.74 2.84 13.40
N LYS A 2 -12.14 3.94 12.75
CA LYS A 2 -13.54 4.34 12.58
C LYS A 2 -13.96 4.50 11.11
N CYS A 3 -13.03 4.30 10.18
CA CYS A 3 -13.24 4.44 8.75
C CYS A 3 -12.40 3.39 8.02
N PRO A 4 -12.77 3.02 6.77
CA PRO A 4 -11.97 2.12 5.96
C PRO A 4 -10.54 2.61 5.80
N ILE A 5 -9.55 1.72 5.99
CA ILE A 5 -8.12 2.03 5.82
C ILE A 5 -7.48 1.14 4.76
N SER A 6 -6.76 1.75 3.81
CA SER A 6 -5.83 1.06 2.91
C SER A 6 -4.40 1.47 3.24
N ILE A 7 -3.48 0.50 3.33
CA ILE A 7 -2.05 0.71 3.53
C ILE A 7 -1.28 -0.08 2.47
N LEU A 8 -0.58 0.65 1.61
CA LEU A 8 0.36 0.08 0.65
C LEU A 8 1.77 0.34 1.16
N GLY A 9 2.58 -0.70 1.30
CA GLY A 9 3.93 -0.64 1.87
C GLY A 9 4.99 -1.13 0.89
N ALA A 10 6.23 -0.66 1.06
CA ALA A 10 7.37 -1.08 0.26
C ALA A 10 8.20 -2.16 0.98
N GLU A 11 8.60 -3.22 0.25
CA GLU A 11 9.33 -4.35 0.85
C GLU A 11 10.74 -3.99 1.35
N VAL A 12 11.48 -3.12 0.64
CA VAL A 12 12.87 -2.76 1.00
C VAL A 12 12.97 -1.37 1.63
N ASP A 13 11.86 -0.86 2.17
CA ASP A 13 11.82 0.41 2.90
C ASP A 13 12.53 0.29 4.26
N ARG A 14 13.42 1.24 4.56
CA ARG A 14 14.10 1.33 5.87
C ARG A 14 13.49 2.36 6.81
N VAL A 15 12.68 3.28 6.28
CA VAL A 15 11.97 4.32 7.04
C VAL A 15 10.69 3.75 7.63
N SER A 16 9.95 2.97 6.82
CA SER A 16 8.74 2.27 7.22
C SER A 16 8.86 0.78 6.85
N PRO A 17 9.62 -0.01 7.61
CA PRO A 17 9.97 -1.36 7.22
C PRO A 17 8.76 -2.32 7.22
N PRO A 18 8.81 -3.44 6.46
CA PRO A 18 7.70 -4.38 6.30
C PRO A 18 7.11 -4.91 7.61
N GLU A 19 7.93 -5.03 8.66
CA GLU A 19 7.49 -5.47 9.97
C GLU A 19 6.46 -4.51 10.57
N VAL A 20 6.62 -3.20 10.35
CA VAL A 20 5.65 -2.19 10.79
C VAL A 20 4.35 -2.29 9.98
N VAL A 21 4.45 -2.53 8.67
CA VAL A 21 3.27 -2.72 7.81
C VAL A 21 2.48 -3.97 8.22
N LYS A 22 3.17 -5.06 8.55
CA LYS A 22 2.56 -6.29 9.08
C LYS A 22 1.89 -6.06 10.44
N GLN A 23 2.49 -5.27 11.33
CA GLN A 23 1.83 -4.88 12.58
C GLN A 23 0.51 -4.14 12.32
N PHE A 24 0.46 -3.26 11.31
CA PHE A 24 -0.80 -2.62 10.91
C PHE A 24 -1.81 -3.64 10.39
N GLU A 25 -1.39 -4.57 9.52
CA GLU A 25 -2.24 -5.64 9.01
C GLU A 25 -2.85 -6.48 10.15
N GLU A 26 -2.05 -6.89 11.13
CA GLU A 26 -2.51 -7.66 12.29
C GLU A 26 -3.56 -6.88 13.10
N ILE A 27 -3.27 -5.62 13.43
CA ILE A 27 -4.15 -4.76 14.23
C ILE A 27 -5.46 -4.45 13.49
N LEU A 28 -5.39 -4.25 12.17
CA LEU A 28 -6.56 -3.95 11.34
C LEU A 28 -7.40 -5.21 11.10
N SER A 29 -6.79 -6.36 10.86
CA SER A 29 -7.48 -7.65 10.69
C SER A 29 -8.23 -8.07 11.95
N ALA A 30 -7.70 -7.74 13.14
CA ALA A 30 -8.39 -7.94 14.41
C ALA A 30 -9.66 -7.07 14.57
N LYS A 31 -9.85 -6.05 13.73
CA LYS A 31 -11.00 -5.13 13.74
C LYS A 31 -11.85 -5.31 12.48
N SER A 32 -12.38 -6.52 12.30
CA SER A 32 -13.15 -6.94 11.11
C SER A 32 -14.40 -6.11 10.81
N GLU A 33 -14.92 -5.35 11.78
CA GLU A 33 -16.07 -4.44 11.61
C GLU A 33 -15.77 -3.27 10.66
N VAL A 34 -14.49 -2.94 10.45
CA VAL A 34 -14.08 -1.87 9.55
C VAL A 34 -13.21 -2.44 8.45
N SER A 35 -13.57 -2.18 7.19
CA SER A 35 -12.80 -2.69 6.04
C SER A 35 -11.36 -2.20 6.07
N SER A 36 -10.42 -3.13 5.88
CA SER A 36 -9.01 -2.82 5.73
C SER A 36 -8.42 -3.55 4.54
N PHE A 37 -7.43 -2.92 3.90
CA PHE A 37 -6.59 -3.54 2.88
C PHE A 37 -5.13 -3.19 3.17
N VAL A 38 -4.29 -4.20 3.31
CA VAL A 38 -2.85 -4.00 3.50
C VAL A 38 -2.11 -4.84 2.46
N LYS A 39 -1.14 -4.22 1.78
CA LYS A 39 -0.35 -4.89 0.74
C LYS A 39 1.09 -4.40 0.78
N ILE A 40 2.03 -5.34 0.69
CA ILE A 40 3.46 -5.04 0.58
C ILE A 40 3.91 -5.33 -0.85
N PHE A 41 4.49 -4.34 -1.50
CA PHE A 41 4.95 -4.43 -2.87
C PHE A 41 6.40 -4.95 -2.93
N PRO A 42 6.64 -6.13 -3.55
CA PRO A 42 7.97 -6.73 -3.56
C PRO A 42 8.99 -5.91 -4.37
N GLY A 43 10.22 -5.83 -3.86
CA GLY A 43 11.33 -5.11 -4.48
C GLY A 43 11.08 -3.61 -4.68
N THR A 44 10.22 -2.98 -3.88
CA THR A 44 9.99 -1.53 -3.91
C THR A 44 10.64 -0.85 -2.72
N THR A 45 11.18 0.35 -2.96
CA THR A 45 11.83 1.19 -1.94
C THR A 45 10.90 2.30 -1.48
N HIS A 46 11.32 3.05 -0.45
CA HIS A 46 10.59 4.23 0.00
C HIS A 46 10.29 5.21 -1.15
N GLY A 47 9.02 5.56 -1.32
CA GLY A 47 8.57 6.48 -2.36
C GLY A 47 8.48 5.88 -3.77
N TRP A 48 8.36 4.55 -3.91
CA TRP A 48 8.28 3.87 -5.22
C TRP A 48 7.16 4.35 -6.14
N THR A 49 6.11 5.00 -5.62
CA THR A 49 5.00 5.55 -6.43
C THR A 49 5.24 6.98 -6.90
N VAL A 50 6.25 7.67 -6.37
CA VAL A 50 6.46 9.12 -6.60
C VAL A 50 7.90 9.51 -6.95
N ARG A 51 8.87 8.59 -6.79
CA ARG A 51 10.31 8.83 -7.00
C ARG A 51 10.96 7.79 -7.92
N TYR A 52 10.17 7.04 -8.68
CA TYR A 52 10.69 6.05 -9.63
C TYR A 52 11.21 6.71 -10.91
N ASP A 53 12.14 6.03 -11.59
CA ASP A 53 12.55 6.41 -12.95
C ASP A 53 11.44 5.99 -13.92
N VAL A 54 10.92 6.95 -14.68
CA VAL A 54 9.86 6.71 -15.68
C VAL A 54 10.33 5.84 -16.86
N ASN A 55 11.64 5.68 -17.03
CA ASN A 55 12.23 4.78 -18.03
C ASN A 55 12.47 3.35 -17.50
N ASP A 56 12.28 3.11 -16.20
CA ASP A 56 12.30 1.78 -15.58
C ASP A 56 10.89 1.18 -15.65
N GLU A 57 10.62 0.40 -16.70
CA GLU A 57 9.32 -0.22 -16.94
C GLU A 57 8.81 -1.07 -15.75
N PRO A 58 9.63 -1.93 -15.10
CA PRO A 58 9.24 -2.57 -13.85
C PRO A 58 8.80 -1.61 -12.74
N ALA A 59 9.51 -0.49 -12.54
CA ALA A 59 9.15 0.48 -11.51
C ALA A 59 7.83 1.21 -11.85
N VAL A 60 7.63 1.58 -13.12
CA VAL A 60 6.38 2.16 -13.63
C VAL A 60 5.21 1.23 -13.34
N LYS A 61 5.30 -0.06 -13.68
CA LYS A 61 4.22 -1.04 -13.45
C LYS A 61 3.85 -1.16 -11.98
N LYS A 62 4.83 -1.19 -11.08
CA LYS A 62 4.59 -1.26 -9.63
C LYS A 62 3.92 0.02 -9.10
N ALA A 63 4.28 1.19 -9.64
CA ALA A 63 3.64 2.44 -9.29
C ALA A 63 2.19 2.50 -9.80
N GLU A 64 1.94 2.08 -11.04
CA GLU A 64 0.60 1.99 -11.64
C GLU A 64 -0.30 1.02 -10.87
N GLU A 65 0.21 -0.16 -10.50
CA GLU A 65 -0.51 -1.13 -9.67
C GLU A 65 -0.94 -0.51 -8.33
N ALA A 66 -0.03 0.19 -7.63
CA ALA A 66 -0.36 0.86 -6.38
C ALA A 66 -1.39 2.00 -6.56
N HIS A 67 -1.34 2.73 -7.67
CA HIS A 67 -2.34 3.75 -7.98
C HIS A 67 -3.71 3.14 -8.29
N ASN A 68 -3.76 2.01 -9.00
CA ASN A 68 -5.00 1.29 -9.27
C ASN A 68 -5.61 0.75 -7.98
N ASP A 69 -4.83 0.14 -7.09
CA ASP A 69 -5.28 -0.31 -5.77
C ASP A 69 -5.90 0.86 -4.95
N MET A 70 -5.29 2.05 -5.02
CA MET A 70 -5.84 3.26 -4.39
C MET A 70 -7.17 3.71 -5.03
N LEU A 71 -7.26 3.74 -6.35
CA LEU A 71 -8.49 4.14 -7.05
C LEU A 71 -9.63 3.17 -6.75
N GLU A 72 -9.38 1.86 -6.79
CA GLU A 72 -10.36 0.84 -6.42
C GLU A 72 -10.84 1.03 -4.97
N TRP A 73 -9.94 1.38 -4.06
CA TRP A 73 -10.29 1.69 -2.67
C TRP A 73 -11.23 2.89 -2.58
N PHE A 74 -10.95 3.98 -3.30
CA PHE A 74 -11.82 5.16 -3.32
C PHE A 74 -13.17 4.89 -3.95
N VAL A 75 -13.22 4.17 -5.07
CA VAL A 75 -14.48 3.76 -5.71
C VAL A 75 -15.35 2.96 -4.73
N LYS A 76 -14.74 2.10 -3.92
CA LYS A 76 -15.47 1.25 -2.96
C LYS A 76 -15.99 2.00 -1.74
N HIS A 77 -15.29 3.04 -1.27
CA HIS A 77 -15.52 3.61 0.07
C HIS A 77 -15.80 5.12 0.11
N VAL A 78 -15.60 5.85 -0.99
CA VAL A 78 -15.75 7.33 -1.04
C VAL A 78 -16.75 7.78 -2.10
N ASN A 79 -16.93 7.01 -3.19
CA ASN A 79 -17.92 7.30 -4.23
C ASN A 79 -19.35 6.92 -3.85
#